data_AF-A0A024TTR7-F1
#
_entry.id   AF-A0A024TTR7-F1
#
_cell.length_a   1.000
_cell.length_b   1.000
_cell.length_c   1.000
_cell.angle_alpha   90.00
_cell.angle_beta   90.00
_cell.angle_gamma   90.00
#
_symmetry.space_group_name_H-M   'P 1'
#
loop_
_entity.id
_entity.type
_entity.pdbx_description
1 polymer ?
#
loop_
_entity_poly.entity_id
_entity_poly.type
_entity_poly.pdbx_seq_one_letter_code
_entity_poly.pdbx_strand_id
1 'polypeptide(L)'
;MNHALVFTREVNVFNQYSSQTIMTIQLFALSTRMLWLNLGIVKAFKVLLHLVSPSAYSGESRAMQFFNFSSVTTLYLTTILLFYVPEYIEYNNQSRFDVANKVEALDGQFVDFFESFYIRVAPAIAVGLLVNVIAVLFVDHLIFYPHWQKLKKNSLSRQAIFNSTSIVCEFVDDVQTVNRDTLMTCSARRMSTLQWYFMHHLRCFGLPERDLSKRKSSRMTMTMKASEHSKLQLTATTTPDLKFTVGQDNNGHIHLLDDQLSDVKSLAFNVKVLRDTSLVIQ
;
A
#
# COMPACT_ATOMS: atom_id res chain seq x y z
N MET A 1 -13.21 15.25 -14.55
CA MET A 1 -12.68 14.18 -15.40
C MET A 1 -13.21 14.25 -16.84
N ASN A 2 -14.46 14.61 -17.08
CA ASN A 2 -15.04 14.61 -18.44
C ASN A 2 -14.25 15.47 -19.45
N HIS A 3 -13.93 16.74 -19.13
CA HIS A 3 -13.11 17.58 -20.01
C HIS A 3 -11.69 17.04 -20.25
N ALA A 4 -11.13 16.34 -19.27
CA ALA A 4 -9.80 15.74 -19.40
C ALA A 4 -9.83 14.57 -20.39
N LEU A 5 -10.84 13.69 -20.33
CA LEU A 5 -10.96 12.56 -21.26
C LEU A 5 -11.18 13.03 -22.71
N VAL A 6 -12.01 14.06 -22.90
CA VAL A 6 -12.20 14.67 -24.24
C VAL A 6 -10.88 15.25 -24.74
N PHE A 7 -10.17 16.00 -23.91
CA PHE A 7 -8.86 16.54 -24.28
C PHE A 7 -7.83 15.43 -24.60
N THR A 8 -7.73 14.39 -23.77
CA THR A 8 -6.84 13.24 -24.03
C THR A 8 -7.13 12.62 -25.39
N ARG A 9 -8.41 12.44 -25.72
CA ARG A 9 -8.84 11.84 -26.98
C ARG A 9 -8.46 12.69 -28.17
N GLU A 10 -8.86 13.97 -28.19
CA GLU A 10 -8.61 14.87 -29.32
C GLU A 10 -7.10 15.07 -29.56
N VAL A 11 -6.32 15.22 -28.48
CA VAL A 11 -4.86 15.33 -28.58
C VAL A 11 -4.23 14.03 -29.05
N ASN A 12 -4.75 12.86 -28.63
CA ASN A 12 -4.27 11.56 -29.12
C ASN A 12 -4.49 11.40 -30.63
N VAL A 13 -5.68 11.73 -31.12
CA VAL A 13 -6.00 11.69 -32.56
C VAL A 13 -5.12 12.67 -33.33
N PHE A 14 -4.98 13.91 -32.85
CA PHE A 14 -4.08 14.89 -33.47
C PHE A 14 -2.63 14.38 -33.56
N ASN A 15 -2.13 13.79 -32.47
CA ASN A 15 -0.76 13.31 -32.38
C ASN A 15 -0.48 12.09 -33.26
N GLN A 16 -1.51 11.31 -33.61
CA GLN A 16 -1.40 10.21 -34.59
C GLN A 16 -1.11 10.73 -36.01
N TYR A 17 -1.68 11.88 -36.40
CA TYR A 17 -1.46 12.49 -37.71
C TYR A 17 -0.29 13.48 -37.74
N SER A 18 0.02 14.14 -36.61
CA SER A 18 1.14 15.06 -36.45
C SER A 18 1.86 14.77 -35.13
N SER A 19 2.87 13.90 -35.20
CA SER A 19 3.59 13.47 -34.00
C SER A 19 4.40 14.62 -33.39
N GLN A 20 3.98 15.09 -32.21
CA GLN A 20 4.67 16.10 -31.42
C GLN A 20 5.01 15.53 -30.05
N THR A 21 6.31 15.42 -29.74
CA THR A 21 6.81 14.82 -28.50
C THR A 21 6.23 15.48 -27.24
N ILE A 22 6.03 16.80 -27.26
CA ILE A 22 5.44 17.53 -26.14
C ILE A 22 4.01 17.10 -25.84
N MET A 23 3.20 16.85 -26.88
CA MET A 23 1.82 16.37 -26.74
C MET A 23 1.79 14.94 -26.20
N THR A 24 2.71 14.08 -26.65
CA THR A 24 2.87 12.72 -26.10
C THR A 24 3.18 12.73 -24.60
N ILE A 25 4.07 13.61 -24.15
CA ILE A 25 4.41 13.74 -22.71
C ILE A 25 3.18 14.21 -21.91
N GLN A 26 2.41 15.17 -22.44
CA GLN A 26 1.18 15.63 -21.79
C GLN A 26 0.13 14.51 -21.70
N LEU A 27 -0.02 13.70 -22.75
CA LEU A 27 -0.90 12.52 -22.74
C LEU A 27 -0.47 11.51 -21.67
N PHE A 28 0.82 11.19 -21.56
CA PHE A 28 1.32 10.30 -20.50
C PHE A 28 1.10 10.86 -19.09
N ALA A 29 1.31 12.17 -18.89
CA ALA A 29 1.04 12.81 -17.61
C ALA A 29 -0.45 12.76 -17.25
N LEU A 30 -1.34 12.90 -18.25
CA LEU A 30 -2.79 12.82 -18.06
C LEU A 30 -3.25 11.39 -17.76
N SER A 31 -2.72 10.39 -18.46
CA SER A 31 -2.98 8.97 -18.21
C SER A 31 -2.45 8.53 -16.84
N THR A 32 -1.33 9.08 -16.37
CA THR A 32 -0.81 8.82 -15.02
C THR A 32 -1.82 9.25 -13.93
N ARG A 33 -2.74 10.19 -14.19
CA ARG A 33 -3.78 10.52 -13.21
C ARG A 33 -4.78 9.38 -12.98
N MET A 34 -4.96 8.48 -13.95
CA MET A 34 -5.80 7.28 -13.77
C MET A 34 -5.16 6.28 -12.79
N LEU A 35 -3.87 6.43 -12.48
CA LEU A 35 -3.21 5.65 -11.43
C LEU A 35 -3.91 5.83 -10.08
N TRP A 36 -4.37 7.05 -9.75
CA TRP A 36 -5.11 7.32 -8.52
C TRP A 36 -6.36 6.45 -8.40
N LEU A 37 -7.02 6.14 -9.53
CA LEU A 37 -8.18 5.25 -9.55
C LEU A 37 -7.75 3.81 -9.24
N ASN A 38 -6.67 3.32 -9.85
CA ASN A 38 -6.09 2.01 -9.53
C ASN A 38 -5.74 1.88 -8.03
N LEU A 39 -5.08 2.89 -7.47
CA LEU A 39 -4.73 2.93 -6.03
C LEU A 39 -5.98 2.98 -5.14
N GLY A 40 -6.97 3.77 -5.53
CA GLY A 40 -8.27 3.85 -4.86
C GLY A 40 -8.99 2.51 -4.85
N ILE A 41 -8.98 1.78 -5.97
CA ILE A 41 -9.56 0.44 -6.11
C ILE A 41 -8.89 -0.54 -5.14
N VAL A 42 -7.56 -0.62 -5.11
CA VAL A 42 -6.82 -1.50 -4.18
C VAL A 42 -7.17 -1.16 -2.73
N LYS A 43 -7.17 0.12 -2.38
CA LYS A 43 -7.49 0.58 -1.02
C LYS A 43 -8.93 0.26 -0.64
N ALA A 44 -9.88 0.42 -1.57
CA ALA A 44 -11.28 0.06 -1.38
C ALA A 44 -11.44 -1.44 -1.15
N PHE A 45 -10.73 -2.29 -1.91
CA PHE A 45 -10.75 -3.74 -1.68
C PHE A 45 -10.22 -4.12 -0.30
N LYS A 46 -9.16 -3.48 0.21
CA LYS A 46 -8.69 -3.72 1.59
C LYS A 46 -9.78 -3.42 2.62
N VAL A 47 -10.47 -2.29 2.47
CA VAL A 47 -11.58 -1.91 3.37
C VAL A 47 -12.74 -2.90 3.24
N LEU A 48 -13.14 -3.27 2.02
CA LEU A 48 -14.21 -4.24 1.78
C LEU A 48 -13.87 -5.61 2.36
N LEU A 49 -12.63 -6.09 2.20
CA LEU A 49 -12.18 -7.34 2.80
C LEU A 49 -12.27 -7.32 4.32
N HIS A 50 -11.88 -6.21 4.95
CA HIS A 50 -12.02 -6.06 6.39
C HIS A 50 -13.48 -6.08 6.85
N LEU A 51 -14.41 -5.52 6.05
CA LEU A 51 -15.84 -5.51 6.37
C LEU A 51 -16.52 -6.87 6.14
N VAL A 52 -16.17 -7.58 5.05
CA VAL A 52 -16.78 -8.87 4.68
C VAL A 52 -16.19 -10.03 5.46
N SER A 53 -14.88 -10.01 5.71
CA SER A 53 -14.14 -11.07 6.41
C SER A 53 -13.28 -10.46 7.52
N PRO A 54 -13.89 -10.01 8.63
CA PRO A 54 -13.16 -9.45 9.75
C PRO A 54 -12.20 -10.50 10.33
N SER A 55 -10.92 -10.18 10.38
CA SER A 55 -9.90 -10.98 11.06
C SER A 55 -9.91 -10.68 12.56
N ALA A 56 -9.56 -11.66 13.39
CA ALA A 56 -9.42 -11.44 14.83
C ALA A 56 -8.02 -10.94 15.21
N TYR A 57 -7.00 -11.27 14.40
CA TYR A 57 -5.60 -10.94 14.69
C TYR A 57 -4.86 -10.39 13.47
N SER A 58 -3.84 -9.56 13.73
CA SER A 58 -2.88 -9.10 12.73
C SER A 58 -2.13 -10.29 12.10
N GLY A 59 -2.19 -10.44 10.78
CA GLY A 59 -1.52 -11.50 10.02
C GLY A 59 -2.35 -12.75 9.72
N GLU A 60 -3.63 -12.80 10.14
CA GLU A 60 -4.52 -13.93 9.88
C GLU A 60 -5.03 -13.95 8.42
N SER A 61 -5.39 -12.79 7.87
CA SER A 61 -5.98 -12.69 6.53
C SER A 61 -4.92 -12.86 5.44
N ARG A 62 -4.95 -13.98 4.71
CA ARG A 62 -4.08 -14.17 3.53
C ARG A 62 -4.43 -13.22 2.38
N ALA A 63 -5.71 -12.89 2.23
CA ALA A 63 -6.19 -12.02 1.16
C ALA A 63 -5.71 -10.57 1.34
N MET A 64 -5.65 -10.07 2.58
CA MET A 64 -5.25 -8.69 2.85
C MET A 64 -3.82 -8.39 2.38
N GLN A 65 -2.93 -9.40 2.43
CA GLN A 65 -1.57 -9.27 1.94
C GLN A 65 -1.53 -8.98 0.43
N PHE A 66 -2.36 -9.68 -0.35
CA PHE A 66 -2.37 -9.60 -1.82
C PHE A 66 -2.60 -8.17 -2.35
N PHE A 67 -3.35 -7.36 -1.61
CA PHE A 67 -3.67 -5.98 -1.96
C PHE A 67 -2.60 -4.97 -1.50
N ASN A 68 -1.32 -5.33 -1.61
CA ASN A 68 -0.19 -4.44 -1.34
C ASN A 68 0.89 -4.60 -2.42
N PHE A 69 1.53 -3.50 -2.80
CA PHE A 69 2.70 -3.48 -3.66
C PHE A 69 3.97 -3.54 -2.82
N SER A 70 4.95 -4.31 -3.28
CA SER A 70 6.27 -4.38 -2.65
C SER A 70 7.01 -3.03 -2.72
N SER A 71 7.01 -2.40 -3.90
CA SER A 71 7.72 -1.14 -4.19
C SER A 71 6.88 -0.19 -5.06
N VAL A 72 7.19 1.11 -4.98
CA VAL A 72 6.69 2.16 -5.86
C VAL A 72 6.92 1.84 -7.35
N THR A 73 8.01 1.14 -7.69
CA THR A 73 8.28 0.73 -9.09
C THR A 73 7.20 -0.21 -9.61
N THR A 74 6.79 -1.20 -8.81
CA THR A 74 5.76 -2.17 -9.18
C THR A 74 4.38 -1.53 -9.28
N LEU A 75 4.12 -0.52 -8.45
CA LEU A 75 2.96 0.34 -8.57
C LEU A 75 2.96 1.07 -9.93
N TYR A 76 4.08 1.66 -10.33
CA TYR A 76 4.17 2.35 -11.63
C TYR A 76 4.04 1.42 -12.84
N LEU A 77 4.39 0.13 -12.73
CA LEU A 77 4.14 -0.85 -13.80
C LEU A 77 2.64 -0.96 -14.15
N THR A 78 1.73 -0.70 -13.20
CA THR A 78 0.28 -0.64 -13.49
C THR A 78 -0.09 0.49 -14.47
N THR A 79 0.80 1.44 -14.72
CA THR A 79 0.55 2.58 -15.62
C THR A 79 0.75 2.21 -17.09
N ILE A 80 1.43 1.11 -17.41
CA ILE A 80 1.70 0.72 -18.80
C ILE A 80 0.38 0.52 -19.57
N LEU A 81 -0.58 -0.21 -18.99
CA LEU A 81 -1.89 -0.40 -19.61
C LEU A 81 -2.73 0.89 -19.63
N LEU A 82 -2.51 1.80 -18.67
CA LEU A 82 -3.18 3.11 -18.62
C LEU A 82 -2.83 3.99 -19.83
N PHE A 83 -1.64 3.80 -20.43
CA PHE A 83 -1.25 4.55 -21.62
C PHE A 83 -2.03 4.16 -22.87
N TYR A 84 -2.59 2.96 -22.93
CA TYR A 84 -3.39 2.47 -24.07
C TYR A 84 -4.89 2.80 -23.94
N VAL A 85 -5.34 3.33 -22.80
CA VAL A 85 -6.74 3.72 -22.60
C VAL A 85 -7.26 4.70 -23.66
N PRO A 86 -6.53 5.76 -24.06
CA PRO A 86 -7.00 6.70 -25.09
C PRO A 86 -7.20 6.04 -26.46
N GLU A 87 -6.28 5.17 -26.88
CA GLU A 87 -6.40 4.44 -28.14
C GLU A 87 -7.58 3.46 -28.11
N TYR A 88 -7.80 2.80 -26.97
CA TYR A 88 -8.95 1.92 -26.77
C TYR A 88 -10.29 2.66 -26.84
N ILE A 89 -10.36 3.88 -26.29
CA ILE A 89 -11.55 4.74 -26.38
C ILE A 89 -11.88 5.05 -27.84
N GLU A 90 -10.88 5.37 -28.65
CA GLU A 90 -11.11 5.71 -30.07
C GLU A 90 -11.48 4.48 -30.90
N TYR A 91 -10.83 3.34 -30.66
CA TYR A 91 -11.14 2.08 -31.34
C TYR A 91 -12.61 1.67 -31.19
N ASN A 92 -13.18 1.91 -30.01
CA ASN A 92 -14.53 1.47 -29.66
C ASN A 92 -15.58 2.59 -29.83
N ASN A 93 -15.18 3.72 -30.44
CA ASN A 93 -16.08 4.82 -30.72
C ASN A 93 -16.87 4.56 -32.01
N GLN A 94 -18.11 4.10 -31.87
CA GLN A 94 -19.00 3.84 -33.00
C GLN A 94 -19.68 5.12 -33.55
N SER A 95 -19.70 6.20 -32.76
CA SER A 95 -20.40 7.44 -33.10
C SER A 95 -19.43 8.57 -33.47
N ARG A 96 -18.65 8.36 -34.54
CA ARG A 96 -17.77 9.40 -35.13
C ARG A 96 -18.26 9.73 -36.53
N PHE A 97 -18.46 11.02 -36.79
CA PHE A 97 -18.79 11.52 -38.12
C PHE A 97 -17.74 12.56 -38.53
N ASP A 98 -16.86 12.17 -39.45
CA ASP A 98 -15.81 13.03 -39.97
C ASP A 98 -16.32 13.72 -41.24
N VAL A 99 -16.58 15.03 -41.15
CA VAL A 99 -17.04 15.81 -42.31
C VAL A 99 -15.82 16.27 -43.12
N ALA A 100 -15.68 15.77 -44.34
CA ALA A 100 -14.71 16.30 -45.29
C ALA A 100 -15.26 17.61 -45.88
N ASN A 101 -14.50 18.69 -45.75
CA ASN A 101 -14.98 20.02 -46.13
C ASN A 101 -15.20 20.14 -47.64
N LYS A 102 -16.46 19.98 -48.06
CA LYS A 102 -17.23 20.81 -49.01
C LYS A 102 -18.55 20.08 -49.33
N VAL A 103 -19.66 20.55 -48.75
CA VAL A 103 -21.06 20.15 -49.07
C VAL A 103 -21.56 18.84 -48.44
N GLU A 104 -21.48 18.69 -47.11
CA GLU A 104 -22.28 17.68 -46.40
C GLU A 104 -23.28 18.37 -45.46
N ALA A 105 -24.56 18.01 -45.59
CA ALA A 105 -25.61 18.50 -44.70
C ALA A 105 -25.55 17.73 -43.37
N LEU A 106 -25.33 18.45 -42.27
CA LEU A 106 -25.34 17.91 -40.91
C LEU A 106 -26.76 17.68 -40.37
N ASP A 107 -27.78 18.18 -41.07
CA ASP A 107 -29.18 18.09 -40.65
C ASP A 107 -29.69 16.63 -40.73
N GLY A 108 -30.21 16.13 -39.61
CA GLY A 108 -30.75 14.77 -39.49
C GLY A 108 -29.77 13.73 -38.96
N GLN A 109 -28.51 14.10 -38.69
CA GLN A 109 -27.56 13.24 -37.99
C GLN A 109 -27.65 13.45 -36.48
N PHE A 110 -28.12 12.42 -35.77
CA PHE A 110 -28.18 12.41 -34.32
C PHE A 110 -27.08 11.49 -33.78
N VAL A 111 -26.24 12.04 -32.90
CA VAL A 111 -25.30 11.26 -32.10
C VAL A 111 -26.09 10.64 -30.95
N ASP A 112 -26.31 9.32 -30.98
CA ASP A 112 -26.92 8.62 -29.86
C ASP A 112 -25.94 8.57 -28.68
N PHE A 113 -26.36 9.13 -27.55
CA PHE A 113 -25.55 9.14 -26.33
C PHE A 113 -25.29 7.73 -25.80
N PHE A 114 -26.22 6.78 -25.98
CA PHE A 114 -26.03 5.40 -25.55
C PHE A 114 -25.01 4.63 -26.39
N GLU A 115 -24.89 4.99 -27.67
CA GLU A 115 -23.85 4.47 -28.58
C GLU A 115 -22.55 5.29 -28.52
N SER A 116 -22.50 6.33 -27.69
CA SER A 116 -21.30 7.13 -27.47
C SER A 116 -20.21 6.33 -26.76
N PHE A 117 -18.96 6.71 -27.01
CA PHE A 117 -17.78 6.15 -26.34
C PHE A 117 -17.91 6.19 -24.80
N TYR A 118 -18.64 7.14 -24.22
CA TYR A 118 -18.73 7.28 -22.77
C TYR A 118 -19.45 6.09 -22.10
N ILE A 119 -20.61 5.68 -22.62
CA ILE A 119 -21.42 4.62 -22.02
C ILE A 119 -20.85 3.24 -22.34
N ARG A 120 -20.42 3.02 -23.58
CA ARG A 120 -19.92 1.70 -24.01
C ARG A 120 -18.54 1.38 -23.46
N VAL A 121 -17.65 2.37 -23.41
CA VAL A 121 -16.23 2.13 -23.09
C VAL A 121 -15.97 2.18 -21.58
N ALA A 122 -16.78 2.91 -20.80
CA ALA A 122 -16.57 3.03 -19.36
C ALA A 122 -16.58 1.68 -18.61
N PRO A 123 -17.51 0.73 -18.85
CA PRO A 123 -17.47 -0.58 -18.22
C PRO A 123 -16.24 -1.39 -18.63
N ALA A 124 -15.87 -1.35 -19.92
CA ALA A 124 -14.70 -2.06 -20.43
C ALA A 124 -13.39 -1.51 -19.85
N ILE A 125 -13.25 -0.18 -19.74
CA ILE A 125 -12.12 0.44 -19.03
C ILE A 125 -12.12 0.02 -17.57
N ALA A 126 -13.25 0.08 -16.87
CA ALA A 126 -13.31 -0.30 -15.45
C ALA A 126 -12.84 -1.74 -15.22
N VAL A 127 -13.30 -2.68 -16.05
CA VAL A 127 -12.84 -4.08 -16.01
C VAL A 127 -11.35 -4.18 -16.37
N GLY A 128 -10.89 -3.48 -17.40
CA GLY A 128 -9.49 -3.46 -17.82
C GLY A 128 -8.56 -2.93 -16.72
N LEU A 129 -8.95 -1.86 -16.02
CA LEU A 129 -8.23 -1.31 -14.87
C LEU A 129 -8.13 -2.32 -13.73
N LEU A 130 -9.24 -2.98 -13.42
CA LEU A 130 -9.29 -3.99 -12.37
C LEU A 130 -8.36 -5.18 -12.71
N VAL A 131 -8.47 -5.72 -13.92
CA VAL A 131 -7.64 -6.84 -14.39
C VAL A 131 -6.17 -6.44 -14.39
N ASN A 132 -5.83 -5.24 -14.85
CA ASN A 132 -4.46 -4.72 -14.87
C ASN A 132 -3.86 -4.65 -13.46
N VAL A 133 -4.57 -4.09 -12.50
CA VAL A 133 -4.11 -4.00 -11.10
C VAL A 133 -3.92 -5.38 -10.50
N ILE A 134 -4.88 -6.29 -10.68
CA ILE A 134 -4.80 -7.66 -10.16
C ILE A 134 -3.64 -8.43 -10.80
N ALA A 135 -3.44 -8.29 -12.11
CA ALA A 135 -2.36 -8.95 -12.83
C ALA A 135 -0.98 -8.49 -12.33
N VAL A 136 -0.78 -7.18 -12.16
CA VAL A 136 0.49 -6.64 -11.65
C VAL A 136 0.71 -7.06 -10.19
N LEU A 137 -0.32 -7.00 -9.33
CA LEU A 137 -0.22 -7.48 -7.94
C LEU A 137 0.11 -8.97 -7.87
N PHE A 138 -0.45 -9.77 -8.77
CA PHE A 138 -0.15 -11.19 -8.85
C PHE A 138 1.30 -11.44 -9.24
N VAL A 139 1.80 -10.76 -10.28
CA VAL A 139 3.21 -10.83 -10.69
C VAL A 139 4.13 -10.36 -9.57
N ASP A 140 3.82 -9.27 -8.89
CA ASP A 140 4.57 -8.76 -7.74
C ASP A 140 4.68 -9.79 -6.62
N HIS A 141 3.56 -10.42 -6.24
CA HIS A 141 3.54 -11.42 -5.18
C HIS A 141 4.26 -12.72 -5.54
N LEU A 142 4.28 -13.09 -6.83
CA LEU A 142 5.02 -14.25 -7.32
C LEU A 142 6.53 -13.99 -7.29
N ILE A 143 6.98 -12.85 -7.82
CA ILE A 143 8.41 -12.51 -7.91
C ILE A 143 8.98 -12.26 -6.51
N PHE A 144 8.28 -11.47 -5.69
CA PHE A 144 8.73 -11.06 -4.36
C PHE A 144 8.20 -11.97 -3.24
N TYR A 145 7.75 -13.19 -3.57
CA TYR A 145 7.26 -14.16 -2.58
C TYR A 145 8.17 -14.33 -1.34
N PRO A 146 9.49 -14.56 -1.46
CA PRO A 146 10.34 -14.74 -0.28
C PRO A 146 10.45 -13.48 0.57
N HIS A 147 10.42 -12.30 -0.06
CA HIS A 147 10.43 -11.01 0.63
C HIS A 147 9.15 -10.85 1.46
N TRP A 148 7.99 -11.13 0.88
CA TRP A 148 6.71 -11.13 1.59
C TRP A 148 6.66 -12.09 2.78
N GLN A 149 7.28 -13.27 2.68
CA GLN A 149 7.37 -14.21 3.81
C GLN A 149 8.25 -13.68 4.94
N LYS A 150 9.27 -12.87 4.64
CA LYS A 150 10.09 -12.19 5.67
C LYS A 150 9.27 -11.09 6.36
N LEU A 151 8.59 -10.24 5.58
CA LEU A 151 7.76 -9.16 6.12
C LEU A 151 6.68 -9.66 7.09
N LYS A 152 6.03 -10.79 6.79
CA LYS A 152 5.02 -11.37 7.71
C LYS A 152 5.51 -11.68 9.12
N LYS A 153 6.80 -11.94 9.29
CA LYS A 153 7.36 -12.33 10.58
C LYS A 153 7.66 -11.12 11.47
N ASN A 154 7.86 -9.94 10.88
CA ASN A 154 8.12 -8.71 11.62
C ASN A 154 6.82 -8.02 12.08
N SER A 155 6.74 -7.56 13.34
CA SER A 155 5.52 -6.93 13.87
C SER A 155 5.12 -5.65 13.14
N LEU A 156 6.04 -4.71 12.93
CA LEU A 156 5.74 -3.46 12.23
C LEU A 156 5.26 -3.71 10.78
N SER A 157 5.90 -4.64 10.09
CA SER A 157 5.50 -5.07 8.75
C SER A 157 4.08 -5.66 8.75
N ARG A 158 3.72 -6.48 9.74
CA ARG A 158 2.36 -7.01 9.85
C ARG A 158 1.33 -5.90 10.06
N GLN A 159 1.64 -4.93 10.91
CA GLN A 159 0.77 -3.77 11.14
C GLN A 159 0.55 -2.99 9.84
N ALA A 160 1.62 -2.79 9.05
CA ALA A 160 1.54 -2.15 7.74
C ALA A 160 0.65 -2.92 6.75
N ILE A 161 0.88 -4.23 6.62
CA ILE A 161 0.25 -5.07 5.58
C ILE A 161 -1.20 -5.41 5.93
N PHE A 162 -1.43 -5.89 7.16
CA PHE A 162 -2.69 -6.52 7.56
C PHE A 162 -3.61 -5.61 8.37
N ASN A 163 -3.03 -4.65 9.11
CA ASN A 163 -3.77 -3.82 10.05
C ASN A 163 -3.95 -2.37 9.59
N SER A 164 -3.63 -2.08 8.33
CA SER A 164 -3.75 -0.75 7.77
C SER A 164 -4.21 -0.76 6.31
N THR A 165 -4.78 0.37 5.90
CA THR A 165 -5.09 0.66 4.49
C THR A 165 -3.87 1.07 3.64
N SER A 166 -2.64 0.88 4.12
CA SER A 166 -1.45 1.07 3.29
C SER A 166 -1.51 0.16 2.06
N ILE A 167 -1.02 0.64 0.92
CA ILE A 167 -0.94 -0.14 -0.32
C ILE A 167 0.50 -0.32 -0.79
N VAL A 168 1.47 0.40 -0.24
CA VAL A 168 2.90 0.27 -0.57
C VAL A 168 3.65 -0.13 0.71
N CYS A 169 4.57 -1.08 0.59
CA CYS A 169 5.35 -1.60 1.73
C CYS A 169 6.84 -1.24 1.71
N GLU A 170 7.29 -0.39 0.78
CA GLU A 170 8.70 0.01 0.61
C GLU A 170 9.33 0.60 1.88
N PHE A 171 8.54 1.31 2.69
CA PHE A 171 9.02 1.89 3.94
C PHE A 171 9.34 0.85 5.04
N VAL A 172 9.08 -0.45 4.80
CA VAL A 172 9.42 -1.56 5.70
C VAL A 172 10.35 -2.59 5.03
N ASP A 173 11.02 -2.22 3.92
CA ASP A 173 11.88 -3.15 3.18
C ASP A 173 13.14 -3.58 3.95
N ASP A 174 13.57 -2.81 4.95
CA ASP A 174 14.80 -3.04 5.74
C ASP A 174 14.73 -4.22 6.72
N VAL A 175 13.76 -5.12 6.59
CA VAL A 175 13.62 -6.30 7.46
C VAL A 175 14.66 -7.35 7.09
N GLN A 176 15.55 -7.64 8.04
CA GLN A 176 16.60 -8.63 7.87
C GLN A 176 16.36 -9.85 8.76
N THR A 177 16.75 -11.03 8.28
CA THR A 177 16.74 -12.26 9.07
C THR A 177 18.11 -12.47 9.69
N VAL A 178 18.25 -12.26 10.99
CA VAL A 178 19.49 -12.49 11.76
C VAL A 178 19.24 -13.60 12.77
N ASN A 179 20.06 -14.67 12.74
CA ASN A 179 19.97 -15.78 13.71
C ASN A 179 18.55 -16.37 13.88
N ARG A 180 17.83 -16.58 12.77
CA ARG A 180 16.43 -17.06 12.69
C ARG A 180 15.35 -16.06 13.14
N ASP A 181 15.72 -14.94 13.74
CA ASP A 181 14.79 -13.84 14.05
C ASP A 181 14.71 -12.86 12.86
N THR A 182 13.51 -12.37 12.56
CA THR A 182 13.30 -11.26 11.63
C THR A 182 13.33 -9.95 12.41
N LEU A 183 14.36 -9.16 12.19
CA LEU A 183 14.60 -7.91 12.90
C LEU A 183 14.66 -6.76 11.89
N MET A 184 14.08 -5.64 12.27
CA MET A 184 14.20 -4.38 11.55
C MET A 184 14.87 -3.36 12.46
N THR A 185 16.00 -2.84 12.03
CA THR A 185 16.68 -1.73 12.71
C THR A 185 16.12 -0.41 12.16
N CYS A 186 15.46 0.37 13.01
CA CYS A 186 14.96 1.69 12.63
C CYS A 186 15.38 2.75 13.65
N SER A 187 15.69 3.96 13.20
CA SER A 187 15.92 5.06 14.14
C SER A 187 14.62 5.47 14.83
N ALA A 188 14.73 5.97 16.06
CA ALA A 188 13.57 6.44 16.81
C ALA A 188 12.80 7.55 16.06
N ARG A 189 13.51 8.42 15.33
CA ARG A 189 12.88 9.46 14.48
C ARG A 189 12.04 8.84 13.36
N ARG A 190 12.57 7.85 12.64
CA ARG A 190 11.81 7.13 11.60
C ARG A 190 10.57 6.48 12.18
N MET A 191 10.68 5.86 13.36
CA MET A 191 9.53 5.26 14.03
C MET A 191 8.47 6.31 14.40
N SER A 192 8.87 7.48 14.90
CA SER A 192 7.94 8.59 15.16
C SER A 192 7.21 9.04 13.89
N THR A 193 7.93 9.19 12.78
CA THR A 193 7.33 9.52 11.48
C THR A 193 6.37 8.44 10.99
N LEU A 194 6.71 7.16 11.18
CA LEU A 194 5.82 6.05 10.84
C LEU A 194 4.55 6.05 11.70
N GLN A 195 4.67 6.28 13.02
CA GLN A 195 3.51 6.46 13.90
C GLN A 195 2.58 7.57 13.40
N TRP A 196 3.14 8.74 13.09
CA TRP A 196 2.36 9.85 12.53
C TRP A 196 1.70 9.47 11.19
N TYR A 197 2.43 8.80 10.30
CA TYR A 197 1.90 8.35 9.01
C TYR A 197 0.72 7.37 9.18
N PHE A 198 0.86 6.37 10.04
CA PHE A 198 -0.20 5.40 10.30
C PHE A 198 -1.43 6.02 10.96
N MET A 199 -1.24 6.96 11.88
CA MET A 199 -2.34 7.54 12.65
C MET A 199 -3.06 8.67 11.90
N HIS A 200 -2.42 9.35 10.96
CA HIS A 200 -3.01 10.48 10.23
C HIS A 200 -3.33 10.19 8.76
N HIS A 201 -2.53 9.41 8.06
CA HIS A 201 -2.65 9.21 6.60
C HIS A 201 -3.32 7.89 6.22
N LEU A 202 -3.33 6.95 7.16
CA LEU A 202 -3.90 5.62 6.96
C LEU A 202 -5.08 5.41 7.91
N ARG A 203 -6.06 4.64 7.44
CA ARG A 203 -7.04 4.04 8.34
C ARG A 203 -6.44 2.74 8.86
N CYS A 204 -6.34 2.65 10.18
CA CYS A 204 -5.91 1.47 10.89
C CYS A 204 -7.13 0.63 11.31
N PHE A 205 -7.01 -0.69 11.32
CA PHE A 205 -8.15 -1.59 11.58
C PHE A 205 -8.29 -1.98 13.06
N GLY A 206 -7.27 -1.76 13.88
CA GLY A 206 -7.34 -2.00 15.32
C GLY A 206 -7.12 -3.46 15.74
N LEU A 207 -6.54 -4.28 14.86
CA LEU A 207 -6.34 -5.71 15.11
C LEU A 207 -5.21 -5.96 16.13
N PRO A 208 -5.44 -6.78 17.16
CA PRO A 208 -4.40 -7.14 18.12
C PRO A 208 -3.33 -8.03 17.47
N GLU A 209 -2.10 -7.93 17.97
CA GLU A 209 -1.04 -8.88 17.63
C GLU A 209 -1.31 -10.26 18.26
N ARG A 210 -1.07 -11.31 17.48
CA ARG A 210 -1.35 -12.67 17.93
C ARG A 210 -0.46 -13.05 19.11
N ASP A 211 -1.07 -13.69 20.11
CA ASP A 211 -0.40 -14.25 21.29
C ASP A 211 0.29 -13.22 22.20
N LEU A 212 -0.03 -11.92 22.13
CA LEU A 212 0.58 -10.88 23.00
C LEU A 212 0.37 -11.20 24.49
N SER A 213 -0.86 -11.56 24.88
CA SER A 213 -1.21 -11.93 26.26
C SER A 213 -0.54 -13.23 26.72
N LYS A 214 -0.43 -14.23 25.82
CA LYS A 214 0.24 -15.50 26.13
C LYS A 214 1.74 -15.31 26.29
N ARG A 215 2.36 -14.50 25.44
CA ARG A 215 3.78 -14.11 25.54
C ARG A 215 4.05 -13.31 26.80
N LYS A 216 3.15 -12.41 27.19
CA LYS A 216 3.24 -11.66 28.44
C LYS A 216 3.19 -12.60 29.66
N SER A 217 2.22 -13.52 29.69
CA SER A 217 2.09 -14.52 30.75
C SER A 217 3.29 -15.47 30.83
N SER A 218 3.75 -16.00 29.70
CA SER A 218 4.88 -16.94 29.68
C SER A 218 6.21 -16.27 30.06
N ARG A 219 6.43 -15.02 29.64
CA ARG A 219 7.60 -14.23 30.05
C ARG A 219 7.56 -13.90 31.55
N MET A 220 6.40 -13.56 32.09
CA MET A 220 6.24 -13.32 33.54
C MET A 220 6.55 -14.57 34.38
N THR A 221 6.13 -15.76 33.92
CA THR A 221 6.49 -17.04 34.58
C THR A 221 7.99 -17.35 34.50
N MET A 222 8.67 -16.96 33.41
CA MET A 222 10.13 -17.13 33.28
C MET A 222 10.91 -16.17 34.17
N THR A 223 10.47 -14.91 34.31
CA THR A 223 11.09 -13.93 35.23
C THR A 223 11.02 -14.39 36.69
N MET A 224 9.90 -15.03 37.09
CA MET A 224 9.77 -15.58 38.45
C MET A 224 10.68 -16.81 38.71
N LYS A 225 11.04 -17.58 37.68
CA LYS A 225 12.03 -18.67 37.80
C LYS A 225 13.47 -18.18 37.75
N ALA A 226 13.75 -17.09 37.04
CA ALA A 226 15.09 -16.50 36.96
C ALA A 226 15.47 -15.71 38.23
N SER A 227 14.49 -15.23 39.01
CA SER A 227 14.73 -14.48 40.25
C SER A 227 15.32 -15.30 41.40
N GLU A 228 15.39 -16.63 41.30
CA GLU A 228 16.05 -17.47 42.32
C GLU A 228 17.55 -17.68 42.09
N HIS A 229 18.12 -17.29 40.95
CA HIS A 229 19.52 -17.62 40.60
C HIS A 229 20.42 -16.47 40.13
N SER A 230 19.96 -15.22 40.12
CA SER A 230 20.79 -14.10 39.64
C SER A 230 20.85 -12.93 40.62
N LYS A 231 21.58 -13.12 41.72
CA LYS A 231 21.99 -12.03 42.64
C LYS A 231 23.47 -11.66 42.53
N LEU A 232 24.21 -12.20 41.58
CA LEU A 232 25.64 -11.94 41.43
C LEU A 232 26.00 -11.75 39.94
N GLN A 233 25.92 -10.51 39.46
CA GLN A 233 26.94 -9.86 38.62
C GLN A 233 26.37 -8.55 38.06
N LEU A 234 26.79 -7.44 38.69
CA LEU A 234 26.65 -6.11 38.15
C LEU A 234 28.02 -5.73 37.57
N THR A 235 28.21 -5.92 36.27
CA THR A 235 29.35 -5.37 35.54
C THR A 235 28.89 -4.87 34.17
N ALA A 236 29.25 -3.63 33.89
CA ALA A 236 28.89 -2.88 32.71
C ALA A 236 29.43 -3.53 31.43
N THR A 237 28.50 -3.91 30.55
CA THR A 237 28.74 -4.19 29.13
C THR A 237 27.40 -4.03 28.43
N THR A 238 27.38 -3.18 27.39
CA THR A 238 26.36 -3.05 26.32
C THR A 238 24.96 -3.55 26.66
N THR A 239 24.00 -2.62 26.79
CA THR A 239 22.56 -2.91 26.93
C THR A 239 22.16 -4.15 26.13
N PRO A 240 21.60 -5.21 26.75
CA PRO A 240 21.12 -6.38 26.01
C PRO A 240 20.15 -5.85 24.95
N ASP A 241 20.32 -6.26 23.69
CA ASP A 241 19.57 -5.76 22.53
C ASP A 241 18.06 -5.79 22.83
N LEU A 242 17.51 -4.66 23.30
CA LEU A 242 16.10 -4.55 23.64
C LEU A 242 15.31 -4.66 22.34
N LYS A 243 14.64 -5.79 22.16
CA LYS A 243 13.75 -6.02 21.03
C LYS A 243 12.40 -5.39 21.35
N PHE A 244 11.93 -4.55 20.45
CA PHE A 244 10.61 -3.94 20.53
C PHE A 244 9.62 -4.69 19.65
N THR A 245 8.36 -4.71 20.07
CA THR A 245 7.25 -5.21 19.25
C THR A 245 6.30 -4.05 18.98
N VAL A 246 5.82 -3.92 17.75
CA VAL A 246 4.82 -2.92 17.41
C VAL A 246 3.43 -3.55 17.49
N GLY A 247 2.57 -2.97 18.33
CA GLY A 247 1.19 -3.37 18.50
C GLY A 247 0.23 -2.25 18.12
N GLN A 248 -1.04 -2.59 18.00
CA GLN A 248 -2.10 -1.62 17.77
C GLN A 248 -3.24 -1.87 18.75
N ASP A 249 -3.86 -0.79 19.24
CA ASP A 249 -5.05 -0.86 20.08
C ASP A 249 -6.34 -0.92 19.26
N ASN A 250 -7.47 -1.14 19.93
CA ASN A 250 -8.79 -1.20 19.30
C ASN A 250 -9.20 0.14 18.64
N ASN A 251 -8.55 1.25 19.00
CA ASN A 251 -8.79 2.57 18.42
C ASN A 251 -7.92 2.84 17.18
N GLY A 252 -7.04 1.90 16.81
CA GLY A 252 -6.15 2.03 15.66
C GLY A 252 -4.88 2.83 15.96
N HIS A 253 -4.56 3.12 17.22
CA HIS A 253 -3.30 3.76 17.58
C HIS A 253 -2.16 2.74 17.68
N ILE A 254 -0.98 3.14 17.20
CA ILE A 254 0.20 2.27 17.17
C ILE A 254 1.04 2.49 18.43
N HIS A 255 1.30 1.41 19.13
CA HIS A 255 2.09 1.40 20.36
C HIS A 255 3.40 0.62 20.16
N LEU A 256 4.47 1.13 20.78
CA LEU A 256 5.75 0.46 20.83
C LEU A 256 5.85 -0.28 22.16
N LEU A 257 5.97 -1.60 22.10
CA LEU A 257 6.08 -2.47 23.26
C LEU A 257 7.55 -2.85 23.48
N ASP A 258 8.00 -2.81 24.73
CA ASP A 258 9.32 -3.28 25.12
C ASP A 258 9.39 -4.82 25.23
N ASP A 259 10.53 -5.34 25.71
CA ASP A 259 10.71 -6.80 25.87
C ASP A 259 9.80 -7.41 26.94
N GLN A 260 9.23 -6.61 27.84
CA GLN A 260 8.20 -7.07 28.77
C GLN A 260 6.78 -6.99 28.18
N LEU A 261 6.66 -6.62 26.90
CA LEU A 261 5.40 -6.31 26.23
C LEU A 261 4.61 -5.23 26.97
N SER A 262 5.34 -4.27 27.54
CA SER A 262 4.78 -3.08 28.17
C SER A 262 4.96 -1.87 27.26
N ASP A 263 3.97 -0.98 27.25
CA ASP A 263 4.03 0.21 26.40
C ASP A 263 5.18 1.13 26.80
N VAL A 264 6.01 1.47 25.82
CA VAL A 264 7.07 2.46 25.99
C VAL A 264 6.39 3.82 26.18
N LYS A 265 6.50 4.35 27.40
CA LYS A 265 5.94 5.65 27.77
C LYS A 265 6.45 6.76 26.84
N SER A 266 5.59 7.71 26.51
CA SER A 266 5.89 8.84 25.61
C SER A 266 7.18 9.59 25.98
N LEU A 267 7.42 9.85 27.28
CA LEU A 267 8.65 10.52 27.72
C LEU A 267 9.92 9.73 27.36
N ALA A 268 9.91 8.41 27.61
CA ALA A 268 11.04 7.55 27.29
C ALA A 268 11.27 7.47 25.77
N PHE A 269 10.21 7.44 24.99
CA PHE A 269 10.29 7.49 23.53
C PHE A 269 10.83 8.83 23.02
N ASN A 270 10.38 9.96 23.58
CA ASN A 270 10.85 11.30 23.19
C ASN A 270 12.35 11.47 23.45
N VAL A 271 12.87 10.95 24.56
CA VAL A 271 14.33 10.95 24.82
C VAL A 271 15.08 10.15 23.74
N LYS A 272 14.54 9.01 23.32
CA LYS A 272 15.11 8.20 22.23
C LYS A 272 15.06 8.92 20.88
N VAL A 273 13.99 9.65 20.58
CA VAL A 273 13.85 10.48 19.37
C VAL A 273 14.88 11.61 19.36
N LEU A 274 15.04 12.31 20.49
CA LEU A 274 16.03 13.39 20.64
C LEU A 274 17.45 12.88 20.42
N ARG A 275 17.78 11.72 21.00
CA ARG A 275 19.10 11.06 20.85
C ARG A 275 19.25 10.25 19.56
N ASP A 276 18.20 10.18 18.74
CA ASP A 276 18.11 9.37 17.52
C ASP A 276 18.62 7.93 17.68
N THR A 277 18.23 7.28 18.79
CA THR A 277 18.68 5.92 19.09
C THR A 277 18.11 4.92 18.09
N SER A 278 18.90 3.92 17.70
CA SER A 278 18.41 2.76 16.94
C SER A 278 17.51 1.88 17.80
N LEU A 279 16.40 1.45 17.21
CA LEU A 279 15.42 0.52 17.77
C LEU A 279 15.47 -0.76 16.93
N VAL A 280 15.46 -1.91 17.61
CA VAL A 280 15.37 -3.22 16.95
C VAL A 280 13.94 -3.72 17.09
N ILE A 281 13.19 -3.76 15.99
CA ILE A 281 11.80 -4.24 15.97
C ILE A 281 11.77 -5.69 15.53
N GLN A 282 11.10 -6.55 16.29
CA GLN A 282 10.89 -7.97 16.00
C GLN A 282 9.51 -8.27 15.43
#